data_AF-A0A353RAV6-F1
#
_entry.id   AF-A0A353RAV6-F1
#
_cell.length_a   1.000
_cell.length_b   1.000
_cell.length_c   1.000
_cell.angle_alpha   90.00
_cell.angle_beta   90.00
_cell.angle_gamma   90.00
#
_symmetry.space_group_name_H-M   'P 1'
#
loop_
_entity.id
_entity.type
_entity.pdbx_description
1 polymer ?
#
loop_
_entity_poly.entity_id
_entity_poly.type
_entity_poly.pdbx_seq_one_letter_code
_entity_poly.pdbx_strand_id
1 'polypeptide(L)'
;MMVEGEMKEVSETVMLDAIKFAHKEIKKHCKVQMELMEESGKTVKREYSHEENDEEIRKAVESFCYERCYAIARSGEDKHTRSDAFEALKEEFMQTIPEAEREEKAMMVSRYYHDVEKRAMRRMILDEGIRLDGRSTSDIRPIWCEIDYLPMAHGSAIFTRGETQSLTTVTMGTKLDMKEMDEVLIQGTEQFVLHYNFPPFSTGEARPSRGIGRREIGHGN
;
A
#
# COMPACT_ATOMS: atom_id res chain seq x y z
N MET A 1 3.64 -9.17 -10.21
CA MET A 1 3.22 -10.49 -9.65
C MET A 1 2.13 -10.22 -8.63
N MET A 2 1.12 -11.10 -8.53
CA MET A 2 -0.05 -10.94 -7.67
C MET A 2 -0.56 -12.34 -7.29
N VAL A 3 -1.12 -12.47 -6.09
CA VAL A 3 -1.85 -13.66 -5.63
C VAL A 3 -3.14 -13.14 -5.02
N GLU A 4 -4.27 -13.72 -5.41
CA GLU A 4 -5.62 -13.42 -4.94
C GLU A 4 -6.39 -14.74 -4.87
N GLY A 5 -7.20 -14.95 -3.83
CA GLY A 5 -8.01 -16.16 -3.72
C GLY A 5 -8.63 -16.37 -2.34
N GLU A 6 -9.70 -17.15 -2.31
CA GLU A 6 -10.41 -17.59 -1.11
C GLU A 6 -10.11 -19.05 -0.78
N MET A 7 -10.21 -19.42 0.49
CA MET A 7 -9.97 -20.79 0.96
C MET A 7 -10.89 -21.13 2.14
N LYS A 8 -11.23 -22.41 2.27
CA LYS A 8 -11.98 -22.94 3.41
C LYS A 8 -11.03 -23.47 4.49
N GLU A 9 -10.42 -22.56 5.24
CA GLU A 9 -9.57 -22.88 6.41
C GLU A 9 -8.48 -23.93 6.15
N VAL A 10 -7.79 -23.82 5.00
CA VAL A 10 -6.71 -24.76 4.63
C VAL A 10 -5.40 -24.44 5.37
N SER A 11 -4.56 -25.47 5.58
CA SER A 11 -3.21 -25.26 6.15
C SER A 11 -2.30 -24.43 5.25
N GLU A 12 -1.32 -23.76 5.83
CA GLU A 12 -0.33 -22.95 5.13
C GLU A 12 0.49 -23.79 4.14
N THR A 13 0.80 -25.04 4.48
CA THR A 13 1.51 -25.97 3.57
C THR A 13 0.72 -26.19 2.29
N VAL A 14 -0.57 -26.46 2.39
CA VAL A 14 -1.46 -26.67 1.24
C VAL A 14 -1.53 -25.40 0.38
N MET A 15 -1.67 -24.23 1.01
CA MET A 15 -1.67 -22.94 0.31
C MET A 15 -0.37 -22.72 -0.48
N LEU A 16 0.79 -22.93 0.15
CA LEU A 16 2.09 -22.74 -0.49
C LEU A 16 2.29 -23.69 -1.67
N ASP A 17 1.86 -24.94 -1.54
CA ASP A 17 2.01 -25.92 -2.60
C ASP A 17 1.06 -25.63 -3.78
N ALA A 18 -0.15 -25.13 -3.51
CA ALA A 18 -1.06 -24.65 -4.54
C ALA A 18 -0.45 -23.47 -5.34
N ILE A 19 0.15 -22.49 -4.65
CA ILE A 19 0.81 -21.35 -5.30
C ILE A 19 2.00 -21.81 -6.16
N LYS A 20 2.85 -22.72 -5.65
CA LYS A 20 3.98 -23.28 -6.41
C LYS A 20 3.51 -24.04 -7.65
N PHE A 21 2.45 -24.83 -7.51
CA PHE A 21 1.84 -25.55 -8.61
C PHE A 21 1.36 -24.60 -9.70
N ALA A 22 0.55 -23.59 -9.34
CA ALA A 22 0.06 -22.58 -10.27
C ALA A 22 1.21 -21.81 -10.96
N HIS A 23 2.25 -21.45 -10.21
CA HIS A 23 3.42 -20.76 -10.75
C HIS A 23 4.22 -21.61 -11.75
N LYS A 24 4.22 -22.94 -11.61
CA LYS A 24 4.81 -23.85 -12.61
C LYS A 24 4.01 -23.83 -13.92
N GLU A 25 2.68 -23.80 -13.83
CA GLU A 25 1.82 -23.82 -15.01
C GLU A 25 1.82 -22.48 -15.75
N ILE A 26 1.75 -21.34 -15.04
CA ILE A 26 1.76 -20.01 -15.68
C ILE A 26 3.04 -19.76 -16.50
N LYS A 27 4.18 -20.32 -16.09
CA LYS A 27 5.43 -20.25 -16.87
C LYS A 27 5.30 -20.84 -18.27
N LYS A 28 4.48 -21.88 -18.45
CA LYS A 28 4.20 -22.46 -19.78
C LYS A 28 3.43 -21.46 -20.64
N HIS A 29 2.43 -20.79 -20.07
CA HIS A 29 1.68 -19.74 -20.76
C HIS A 29 2.57 -18.54 -21.13
N CYS A 30 3.45 -18.10 -20.23
CA CYS A 30 4.42 -17.04 -20.54
C CYS A 30 5.35 -17.42 -21.69
N LYS A 31 5.81 -18.69 -21.72
CA LYS A 31 6.64 -19.19 -22.84
C LYS A 31 5.91 -19.09 -24.17
N VAL A 32 4.65 -19.50 -24.23
CA VAL A 32 3.82 -19.40 -25.45
C VAL A 32 3.65 -17.95 -25.88
N GLN A 33 3.44 -17.00 -24.95
CA GLN A 33 3.35 -15.58 -25.29
C GLN A 33 4.66 -15.03 -25.88
N MET A 34 5.80 -15.48 -25.37
CA MET A 34 7.12 -15.11 -25.89
C MET A 34 7.35 -15.71 -27.29
N GLU A 35 7.01 -16.98 -27.50
CA GLU A 35 7.09 -17.65 -28.81
C GLU A 35 6.20 -16.94 -29.84
N LEU A 36 4.97 -16.57 -29.46
CA LEU A 36 4.06 -15.80 -30.33
C LEU A 36 4.60 -14.39 -30.65
N MET A 37 5.23 -13.72 -29.67
CA MET A 37 5.88 -12.43 -29.90
C MET A 37 7.01 -12.54 -30.93
N GLU A 38 7.80 -13.61 -30.87
CA GLU A 38 8.87 -13.90 -31.83
C GLU A 38 8.31 -14.22 -33.22
N GLU A 39 7.32 -15.12 -33.33
CA GLU A 39 6.70 -15.50 -34.61
C GLU A 39 6.00 -14.31 -35.29
N SER A 40 5.37 -13.43 -34.51
CA SER A 40 4.73 -12.22 -35.03
C SER A 40 5.70 -11.07 -35.35
N GLY A 41 7.01 -11.26 -35.13
CA GLY A 41 8.04 -10.27 -35.40
C GLY A 41 8.00 -9.04 -34.48
N LYS A 42 7.27 -9.09 -33.36
CA LYS A 42 7.10 -7.97 -32.40
C LYS A 42 8.19 -7.95 -31.33
N THR A 43 9.44 -8.20 -31.70
CA THR A 43 10.57 -8.30 -30.77
C THR A 43 11.21 -6.96 -30.45
N VAL A 44 10.97 -5.93 -31.28
CA VAL A 44 11.50 -4.58 -31.08
C VAL A 44 10.70 -3.87 -30.00
N LYS A 45 11.36 -3.58 -28.87
CA LYS A 45 10.79 -2.75 -27.81
C LYS A 45 10.78 -1.29 -28.26
N ARG A 46 9.77 -0.55 -27.82
CA ARG A 46 9.73 0.90 -28.00
C ARG A 46 10.92 1.54 -27.30
N GLU A 47 11.59 2.45 -27.99
CA GLU A 47 12.62 3.28 -27.37
C GLU A 47 11.96 4.18 -26.31
N TYR A 48 12.48 4.10 -25.09
CA TYR A 48 12.00 4.88 -23.96
C TYR A 48 13.08 5.89 -23.59
N SER A 49 12.76 7.18 -23.78
CA SER A 49 13.62 8.26 -23.29
C SER A 49 13.47 8.30 -21.78
N HIS A 50 14.55 8.01 -21.07
CA HIS A 50 14.58 8.16 -19.62
C HIS A 50 14.50 9.65 -19.28
N GLU A 51 13.98 9.94 -18.10
CA GLU A 51 14.00 11.29 -17.53
C GLU A 51 15.45 11.77 -17.42
N GLU A 52 15.68 13.07 -17.58
CA GLU A 52 16.99 13.67 -17.33
C GLU A 52 17.37 13.46 -15.86
N ASN A 53 18.65 13.15 -15.64
CA ASN A 53 19.21 12.89 -14.33
C ASN A 53 20.42 13.79 -14.12
N ASP A 54 20.46 14.47 -12.97
CA ASP A 54 21.61 15.24 -12.51
C ASP A 54 22.30 14.47 -11.39
N GLU A 55 23.45 13.88 -11.71
CA GLU A 55 24.24 13.08 -10.79
C GLU A 55 24.86 13.91 -9.66
N GLU A 56 25.12 15.20 -9.87
CA GLU A 56 25.67 16.06 -8.83
C GLU A 56 24.60 16.39 -7.79
N ILE A 57 23.37 16.70 -8.23
CA ILE A 57 22.23 16.87 -7.31
C ILE A 57 21.95 15.56 -6.58
N ARG A 58 21.97 14.41 -7.28
CA ARG A 58 21.74 13.11 -6.66
C ARG A 58 22.73 12.85 -5.52
N LYS A 59 24.02 13.09 -5.73
CA LYS A 59 25.06 12.97 -4.68
C LYS A 59 24.89 14.01 -3.57
N ALA A 60 24.48 15.24 -3.90
CA ALA A 60 24.23 16.29 -2.92
C ALA A 60 23.06 15.90 -1.99
N VAL A 61 21.94 15.42 -2.55
CA VAL A 61 20.79 14.91 -1.77
C VAL A 61 21.22 13.75 -0.89
N GLU A 62 21.93 12.78 -1.46
CA GLU A 62 22.45 11.60 -0.75
C GLU A 62 23.29 11.99 0.47
N SER A 63 24.33 12.80 0.25
CA SER A 63 25.27 13.20 1.30
C SER A 63 24.63 14.07 2.39
N PHE A 64 23.70 14.95 2.01
CA PHE A 64 23.03 15.82 2.97
C PHE A 64 21.95 15.09 3.78
N CYS A 65 21.16 14.23 3.13
CA CYS A 65 19.93 13.70 3.71
C CYS A 65 20.09 12.32 4.34
N TYR A 66 21.00 11.46 3.86
CA TYR A 66 20.95 10.02 4.20
C TYR A 66 21.02 9.72 5.70
N GLU A 67 22.06 10.20 6.38
CA GLU A 67 22.25 9.96 7.82
C GLU A 67 21.11 10.58 8.65
N ARG A 68 20.58 11.71 8.19
CA ARG A 68 19.46 12.40 8.85
C ARG A 68 18.15 11.62 8.66
N CYS A 69 17.89 11.13 7.45
CA CYS A 69 16.77 10.23 7.17
C CYS A 69 16.86 8.95 8.00
N TYR A 70 18.07 8.39 8.15
CA TYR A 70 18.31 7.22 8.98
C TYR A 70 17.99 7.50 10.44
N ALA A 71 18.46 8.63 10.98
CA ALA A 71 18.17 9.05 12.35
C ALA A 71 16.66 9.28 12.59
N ILE A 72 15.96 9.93 11.64
CA ILE A 72 14.49 10.11 11.69
C ILE A 72 13.79 8.75 11.64
N ALA A 73 14.21 7.83 10.76
CA ALA A 73 13.63 6.50 10.67
C ALA A 73 13.80 5.71 11.99
N ARG A 74 14.92 5.92 12.70
CA ARG A 74 15.26 5.25 13.95
C ARG A 74 14.64 5.90 15.20
N SER A 75 14.00 7.06 15.09
CA SER A 75 13.52 7.81 16.25
C SER A 75 12.41 7.09 17.02
N GLY A 76 11.61 6.25 16.34
CA GLY A 76 10.48 5.55 16.96
C GLY A 76 9.24 6.42 17.17
N GLU A 77 9.23 7.64 16.60
CA GLU A 77 8.11 8.59 16.73
C GLU A 77 6.84 8.12 15.99
N ASP A 78 5.70 8.70 16.34
CA ASP A 78 4.42 8.42 15.69
C ASP A 78 4.40 8.86 14.21
N LYS A 79 3.37 8.43 13.49
CA LYS A 79 3.29 8.65 12.04
C LYS A 79 3.32 10.13 11.66
N HIS A 80 2.62 11.01 12.38
CA HIS A 80 2.53 12.41 12.02
C HIS A 80 3.84 13.13 12.29
N THR A 81 4.39 12.99 13.49
CA THR A 81 5.69 13.59 13.83
C THR A 81 6.82 13.11 12.91
N ARG A 82 6.83 11.82 12.56
CA ARG A 82 7.81 11.28 11.61
C ARG A 82 7.62 11.85 10.19
N SER A 83 6.38 11.96 9.71
CA SER A 83 6.09 12.52 8.38
C SER A 83 6.54 13.98 8.29
N ASP A 84 6.26 14.77 9.32
CA ASP A 84 6.63 16.18 9.38
C ASP A 84 8.15 16.36 9.41
N ALA A 85 8.87 15.50 10.15
CA ALA A 85 10.33 15.51 10.18
C ALA A 85 10.97 15.19 8.82
N PHE A 86 10.41 14.23 8.06
CA PHE A 86 10.87 13.93 6.71
C PHE A 86 10.58 15.06 5.72
N GLU A 87 9.42 15.71 5.79
CA GLU A 87 9.14 16.83 4.88
C GLU A 87 10.00 18.05 5.22
N ALA A 88 10.18 18.36 6.51
CA ALA A 88 11.07 19.44 6.94
C ALA A 88 12.52 19.24 6.45
N LEU A 89 13.05 18.01 6.53
CA LEU A 89 14.39 17.70 6.01
C LEU A 89 14.51 17.92 4.50
N LYS A 90 13.48 17.56 3.74
CA LYS A 90 13.43 17.77 2.30
C LYS A 90 13.35 19.26 1.97
N GLU A 91 12.53 20.02 2.68
CA GLU A 91 12.43 21.48 2.53
C GLU A 91 13.76 22.17 2.84
N GLU A 92 14.45 21.76 3.91
CA GLU A 92 15.79 22.26 4.22
C GLU A 92 16.79 22.02 3.08
N PHE A 93 16.80 20.82 2.49
CA PHE A 93 17.64 20.56 1.33
C PHE A 93 17.25 21.45 0.15
N MET A 94 15.96 21.61 -0.13
CA MET A 94 15.47 22.50 -1.19
C MET A 94 15.92 23.95 -1.00
N GLN A 95 16.06 24.42 0.24
CA GLN A 95 16.56 25.76 0.54
C GLN A 95 18.05 25.94 0.17
N THR A 96 18.84 24.87 0.10
CA THR A 96 20.25 24.93 -0.34
C THR A 96 20.41 25.18 -1.84
N ILE A 97 19.36 24.92 -2.63
CA ILE A 97 19.34 25.16 -4.07
C ILE A 97 19.03 26.65 -4.32
N PRO A 98 19.72 27.31 -5.27
CA PRO A 98 19.42 28.68 -5.66
C PRO A 98 17.95 28.86 -6.05
N GLU A 99 17.31 29.93 -5.56
CA GLU A 99 15.88 30.16 -5.75
C GLU A 99 15.44 30.09 -7.23
N ALA A 100 16.26 30.63 -8.13
CA ALA A 100 16.02 30.61 -9.58
C ALA A 100 15.97 29.20 -10.20
N GLU A 101 16.56 28.19 -9.56
CA GLU A 101 16.64 26.81 -10.06
C GLU A 101 15.72 25.85 -9.31
N ARG A 102 15.09 26.29 -8.20
CA ARG A 102 14.30 25.41 -7.32
C ARG A 102 13.10 24.79 -8.04
N GLU A 103 12.37 25.59 -8.81
CA GLU A 103 11.16 25.12 -9.50
C GLU A 103 11.48 24.03 -10.53
N GLU A 104 12.54 24.25 -11.33
CA GLU A 104 13.02 23.29 -12.32
C GLU A 104 13.51 21.99 -11.67
N LYS A 105 14.25 22.10 -10.55
CA LYS A 105 14.87 20.96 -9.88
C LYS A 105 13.95 20.25 -8.88
N ALA A 106 12.82 20.83 -8.49
CA ALA A 106 11.97 20.32 -7.42
C ALA A 106 11.51 18.87 -7.63
N MET A 107 11.04 18.54 -8.83
CA MET A 107 10.59 17.17 -9.14
C MET A 107 11.75 16.17 -9.06
N MET A 108 12.92 16.55 -9.59
CA MET A 108 14.12 15.72 -9.57
C MET A 108 14.62 15.48 -8.15
N VAL A 109 14.69 16.53 -7.33
CA VAL A 109 15.09 16.46 -5.92
C VAL A 109 14.10 15.61 -5.14
N SER A 110 12.79 15.78 -5.34
CA SER A 110 11.78 14.98 -4.65
C SER A 110 11.94 13.49 -4.95
N ARG A 111 12.27 13.12 -6.19
CA ARG A 111 12.54 11.73 -6.59
C ARG A 111 13.79 11.19 -5.88
N TYR A 112 14.90 11.93 -5.93
CA TYR A 112 16.16 11.49 -5.28
C TYR A 112 16.04 11.43 -3.77
N TYR A 113 15.35 12.39 -3.15
CA TYR A 113 15.10 12.39 -1.72
C TYR A 113 14.28 11.16 -1.32
N HIS A 114 13.22 10.84 -2.07
CA HIS A 114 12.41 9.66 -1.81
C HIS A 114 13.24 8.36 -1.91
N ASP A 115 14.18 8.26 -2.85
CA ASP A 115 15.09 7.12 -2.94
C ASP A 115 16.03 7.02 -1.73
N VAL A 116 16.54 8.15 -1.24
CA VAL A 116 17.37 8.24 -0.03
C VAL A 116 16.58 7.82 1.21
N GLU A 117 15.39 8.38 1.41
CA GLU A 117 14.46 8.06 2.49
C GLU A 117 14.16 6.55 2.50
N LYS A 118 13.74 6.01 1.35
CA LYS A 118 13.45 4.59 1.16
C LYS A 118 14.66 3.71 1.49
N ARG A 119 15.86 4.09 1.05
CA ARG A 119 17.07 3.31 1.32
C ARG A 119 17.47 3.37 2.78
N ALA A 120 17.40 4.53 3.43
CA ALA A 120 17.69 4.69 4.85
C ALA A 120 16.76 3.81 5.69
N MET A 121 15.44 3.90 5.46
CA MET A 121 14.45 3.07 6.17
C MET A 121 14.70 1.57 5.96
N ARG A 122 15.00 1.15 4.72
CA ARG A 122 15.28 -0.27 4.42
C ARG A 122 16.55 -0.76 5.10
N ARG A 123 17.61 0.05 5.12
CA ARG A 123 18.87 -0.29 5.77
C ARG A 123 18.68 -0.42 7.28
N MET A 124 18.00 0.54 7.91
CA MET A 124 17.68 0.47 9.33
C MET A 124 16.95 -0.84 9.70
N ILE A 125 15.95 -1.25 8.93
CA ILE A 125 15.24 -2.52 9.18
C ILE A 125 16.15 -3.74 8.98
N LEU A 126 16.99 -3.74 7.95
CA LEU A 126 17.86 -4.89 7.62
C LEU A 126 19.06 -5.01 8.56
N ASP A 127 19.62 -3.88 8.98
CA ASP A 127 20.87 -3.81 9.72
C ASP A 127 20.61 -3.84 11.24
N GLU A 128 19.52 -3.21 11.73
CA GLU A 128 19.17 -3.17 13.16
C GLU A 128 18.00 -4.08 13.54
N GLY A 129 17.19 -4.56 12.58
CA GLY A 129 16.02 -5.41 12.87
C GLY A 129 14.86 -4.67 13.54
N ILE A 130 14.88 -3.34 13.52
CA ILE A 130 13.90 -2.45 14.16
C ILE A 130 13.04 -1.80 13.07
N ARG A 131 11.78 -1.50 13.38
CA ARG A 131 10.83 -0.80 12.51
C ARG A 131 10.74 0.68 12.89
N LEU A 132 10.12 1.47 12.02
CA LEU A 132 9.97 2.92 12.18
C LEU A 132 9.26 3.36 13.47
N ASP A 133 8.48 2.48 14.09
CA ASP A 133 7.76 2.68 15.35
C ASP A 133 8.42 1.94 16.52
N GLY A 134 9.71 1.60 16.40
CA GLY A 134 10.53 0.95 17.43
C GLY A 134 10.30 -0.55 17.62
N ARG A 135 9.31 -1.14 16.94
CA ARG A 135 8.98 -2.57 17.05
C ARG A 135 10.02 -3.46 16.37
N SER A 136 10.13 -4.72 16.82
CA SER A 136 10.84 -5.76 16.07
C SER A 136 10.07 -6.16 14.79
N THR A 137 10.69 -7.00 13.96
CA THR A 137 10.05 -7.55 12.75
C THR A 137 8.88 -8.50 13.05
N SER A 138 8.78 -9.03 14.27
CA SER A 138 7.73 -9.96 14.70
C SER A 138 6.64 -9.34 15.58
N ASP A 139 6.88 -8.15 16.14
CA ASP A 139 5.93 -7.57 17.09
C ASP A 139 4.67 -7.05 16.40
N ILE A 140 3.52 -7.36 16.99
CA ILE A 140 2.22 -6.85 16.57
C ILE A 140 1.95 -5.55 17.36
N ARG A 141 1.33 -4.55 16.69
CA ARG A 141 0.89 -3.32 17.37
C ARG A 141 -0.15 -3.64 18.45
N PRO A 142 -0.27 -2.82 19.51
CA PRO A 142 -1.32 -2.99 20.52
C PRO A 142 -2.70 -3.11 19.89
N ILE A 143 -3.49 -4.07 20.39
CA ILE A 143 -4.84 -4.34 19.94
C ILE A 143 -5.82 -3.96 21.05
N TRP A 144 -6.86 -3.23 20.69
CA TRP A 144 -8.00 -2.96 21.54
C TRP A 144 -9.28 -3.21 20.77
N CYS A 145 -10.24 -3.87 21.42
CA CYS A 145 -11.51 -4.24 20.83
C CYS A 145 -12.63 -4.00 21.82
N GLU A 146 -13.79 -3.59 21.31
CA GLU A 146 -15.03 -3.50 22.09
C GLU A 146 -16.21 -3.94 21.19
N ILE A 147 -17.09 -4.76 21.76
CA ILE A 147 -18.33 -5.21 21.12
C ILE A 147 -19.51 -4.41 21.67
N ASP A 148 -20.63 -4.41 20.95
CA ASP A 148 -21.86 -3.69 21.31
C ASP A 148 -21.64 -2.17 21.49
N TYR A 149 -20.72 -1.61 20.70
CA TYR A 149 -20.34 -0.21 20.77
C TYR A 149 -21.48 0.74 20.32
N LEU A 150 -22.31 0.30 19.37
CA LEU A 150 -23.47 1.06 18.89
C LEU A 150 -24.77 0.50 19.49
N PRO A 151 -25.63 1.35 20.09
CA PRO A 151 -26.77 0.90 20.89
C PRO A 151 -27.93 0.29 20.08
N MET A 152 -27.99 0.52 18.77
CA MET A 152 -29.13 0.14 17.93
C MET A 152 -28.77 -0.79 16.75
N ALA A 153 -27.49 -1.10 16.56
CA ALA A 153 -27.10 -2.06 15.52
C ALA A 153 -27.47 -3.49 15.97
N HIS A 154 -27.81 -4.39 15.04
CA HIS A 154 -28.02 -5.81 15.40
C HIS A 154 -26.76 -6.45 15.98
N GLY A 155 -25.59 -6.03 15.48
CA GLY A 155 -24.30 -6.26 16.11
C GLY A 155 -23.35 -5.12 15.75
N SER A 156 -22.42 -4.80 16.65
CA SER A 156 -21.38 -3.81 16.36
C SER A 156 -20.09 -4.12 17.09
N ALA A 157 -18.98 -3.74 16.50
CA ALA A 157 -17.67 -3.83 17.11
C ALA A 157 -16.75 -2.73 16.62
N ILE A 158 -15.89 -2.24 17.52
CA ILE A 158 -14.76 -1.41 17.18
C ILE A 158 -13.48 -2.22 17.39
N PHE A 159 -12.62 -2.23 16.37
CA PHE A 159 -11.34 -2.91 16.38
C PHE A 159 -10.25 -1.88 16.10
N THR A 160 -9.27 -1.78 16.99
CA THR A 160 -8.11 -0.90 16.85
C THR A 160 -6.83 -1.73 16.94
N ARG A 161 -5.92 -1.55 15.97
CA ARG A 161 -4.58 -2.13 15.97
C ARG A 161 -3.56 -1.04 15.67
N GLY A 162 -2.92 -0.52 16.73
CA GLY A 162 -2.13 0.71 16.67
C GLY A 162 -2.96 1.87 16.12
N GLU A 163 -2.42 2.60 15.13
CA GLU A 163 -3.09 3.75 14.50
C GLU A 163 -4.16 3.36 13.45
N THR A 164 -4.52 2.08 13.32
CA THR A 164 -5.56 1.62 12.38
C THR A 164 -6.79 1.21 13.17
N GLN A 165 -7.93 1.85 12.88
CA GLN A 165 -9.21 1.56 13.53
C GLN A 165 -10.28 1.24 12.49
N SER A 166 -11.18 0.32 12.83
CA SER A 166 -12.38 -0.01 12.07
C SER A 166 -13.58 -0.09 13.01
N LEU A 167 -14.69 0.53 12.62
CA LEU A 167 -16.00 0.34 13.21
C LEU A 167 -16.81 -0.54 12.25
N THR A 168 -17.21 -1.71 12.73
CA THR A 168 -17.98 -2.68 11.94
C THR A 168 -19.37 -2.85 12.55
N THR A 169 -20.38 -2.93 11.70
CA THR A 169 -21.76 -3.25 12.10
C THR A 169 -22.27 -4.44 11.31
N VAL A 170 -23.16 -5.20 11.93
CA VAL A 170 -23.91 -6.27 11.29
C VAL A 170 -25.38 -5.88 11.29
N THR A 171 -26.03 -6.10 10.15
CA THR A 171 -27.47 -5.90 9.98
C THR A 171 -28.08 -7.16 9.42
N MET A 172 -29.09 -7.71 10.10
CA MET A 172 -29.87 -8.83 9.59
C MET A 172 -31.04 -8.31 8.75
N GLY A 173 -31.26 -8.96 7.61
CA GLY A 173 -32.39 -8.71 6.72
C GLY A 173 -33.15 -10.00 6.42
N THR A 174 -34.11 -9.90 5.51
CA THR A 174 -34.91 -11.02 5.01
C THR A 174 -34.42 -11.46 3.63
N LYS A 175 -35.09 -12.46 3.04
CA LYS A 175 -34.81 -12.87 1.66
C LYS A 175 -35.05 -11.77 0.62
N LEU A 176 -35.90 -10.79 0.93
CA LEU A 176 -36.17 -9.65 0.05
C LEU A 176 -35.00 -8.64 0.01
N ASP A 177 -34.08 -8.73 0.99
CA ASP A 177 -32.93 -7.84 1.11
C ASP A 177 -31.64 -8.47 0.52
N MET A 178 -31.74 -9.67 -0.05
CA MET A 178 -30.60 -10.32 -0.69
C MET A 178 -30.15 -9.52 -1.91
N LYS A 179 -28.83 -9.40 -2.08
CA LYS A 179 -28.25 -8.69 -3.22
C LYS A 179 -28.51 -9.48 -4.50
N GLU A 180 -29.18 -8.87 -5.46
CA GLU A 180 -29.35 -9.44 -6.79
C GLU A 180 -28.02 -9.40 -7.56
N MET A 181 -27.67 -10.50 -8.19
CA MET A 181 -26.51 -10.62 -9.08
C MET A 181 -27.02 -10.83 -10.50
N ASP A 182 -26.63 -9.93 -11.40
CA ASP A 182 -26.89 -10.01 -12.83
C ASP A 182 -25.59 -9.78 -13.59
N GLU A 183 -24.73 -10.79 -13.57
CA GLU A 183 -23.46 -10.82 -14.28
C GLU A 183 -23.57 -11.61 -15.59
N VAL A 184 -22.55 -11.49 -16.45
CA VAL A 184 -22.54 -12.12 -17.79
C VAL A 184 -22.76 -13.64 -17.75
N LEU A 185 -22.23 -14.31 -16.72
CA LEU A 185 -22.30 -15.78 -16.58
C LEU A 185 -23.05 -16.24 -15.32
N ILE A 186 -23.37 -15.32 -14.41
CA ILE A 186 -23.89 -15.63 -13.08
C ILE A 186 -25.12 -14.77 -12.83
N GLN A 187 -26.26 -15.41 -12.65
CA GLN A 187 -27.50 -14.78 -12.23
C GLN A 187 -27.99 -15.44 -10.95
N GLY A 188 -28.44 -14.64 -9.99
CA GLY A 188 -28.95 -15.17 -8.73
C GLY A 188 -28.99 -14.12 -7.64
N THR A 189 -28.90 -14.58 -6.39
CA THR A 189 -28.89 -13.71 -5.22
C THR A 189 -27.78 -14.10 -4.26
N GLU A 190 -27.25 -13.10 -3.55
CA GLU A 190 -26.20 -13.25 -2.56
C GLU A 190 -26.73 -12.88 -1.16
N GLN A 191 -26.51 -13.79 -0.20
CA GLN A 191 -27.04 -13.63 1.17
C GLN A 191 -26.12 -12.80 2.07
N PHE A 192 -24.81 -12.87 1.82
CA PHE A 192 -23.80 -12.20 2.62
C PHE A 192 -23.26 -11.02 1.83
N VAL A 193 -23.26 -9.84 2.45
CA VAL A 193 -22.75 -8.63 1.82
C VAL A 193 -21.84 -7.92 2.81
N LEU A 194 -20.61 -7.64 2.39
CA LEU A 194 -19.66 -6.84 3.15
C LEU A 194 -19.39 -5.54 2.40
N HIS A 195 -19.75 -4.42 3.02
CA HIS A 195 -19.42 -3.09 2.50
C HIS A 195 -18.26 -2.50 3.29
N TYR A 196 -17.20 -2.13 2.58
CA TYR A 196 -16.04 -1.45 3.15
C TYR A 196 -16.06 0.03 2.73
N ASN A 197 -16.00 0.93 3.72
CA ASN A 197 -15.92 2.38 3.50
C ASN A 197 -14.61 2.92 4.07
N PHE A 198 -13.96 3.83 3.35
CA PHE A 198 -12.69 4.45 3.71
C PHE A 198 -12.79 5.99 3.61
N PRO A 199 -13.40 6.64 4.62
CA PRO A 199 -13.65 8.07 4.56
C PRO A 199 -12.34 8.88 4.64
N PRO A 200 -12.24 10.07 4.00
CA PRO A 200 -11.00 10.86 3.95
C PRO A 200 -10.43 11.25 5.31
N PHE A 201 -11.29 11.44 6.31
CA PHE A 201 -10.86 11.77 7.67
C PHE A 201 -10.03 10.64 8.32
N SER A 202 -10.16 9.39 7.86
CA SER A 202 -9.38 8.26 8.37
C SER A 202 -7.87 8.41 8.15
N THR A 203 -7.48 9.25 7.18
CA THR A 203 -6.09 9.61 6.88
C THR A 203 -5.77 11.07 7.21
N GLY A 204 -6.68 11.79 7.86
CA GLY A 204 -6.52 13.23 8.13
C GLY A 204 -6.67 14.13 6.88
N GLU A 205 -7.24 13.61 5.79
CA GLU A 205 -7.41 14.37 4.56
C GLU A 205 -8.81 14.98 4.46
N ALA A 206 -8.91 16.21 3.94
CA ALA A 206 -10.18 16.85 3.62
C ALA A 206 -10.53 16.66 2.13
N ARG A 207 -11.36 15.65 1.81
CA ARG A 207 -11.86 15.41 0.45
C ARG A 207 -13.38 15.19 0.46
N PRO A 208 -14.11 15.59 -0.61
CA PRO A 208 -15.53 15.33 -0.70
C PRO A 208 -15.81 13.83 -0.92
N SER A 209 -16.81 13.28 -0.24
CA SER A 209 -17.29 11.92 -0.49
C SER A 209 -18.09 11.89 -1.80
N ARG A 210 -17.60 11.15 -2.81
CA ARG A 210 -18.20 11.09 -4.17
C ARG A 210 -18.67 9.68 -4.57
N GLY A 211 -18.94 8.83 -3.58
CA GLY A 211 -19.31 7.42 -3.77
C GLY A 211 -18.12 6.47 -3.56
N ILE A 212 -18.41 5.17 -3.69
CA ILE A 212 -17.45 4.10 -3.39
C ILE A 212 -16.40 3.99 -4.49
N GLY A 213 -15.12 4.12 -4.13
CA GLY A 213 -13.99 3.95 -5.02
C GLY A 213 -13.65 2.49 -5.30
N ARG A 214 -12.92 2.22 -6.39
CA ARG A 214 -12.49 0.86 -6.77
C ARG A 214 -11.69 0.15 -5.68
N ARG A 215 -10.90 0.89 -4.91
CA ARG A 215 -10.11 0.35 -3.78
C ARG A 215 -11.00 -0.12 -2.64
N GLU A 216 -12.08 0.62 -2.36
CA GLU A 216 -13.02 0.26 -1.31
C GLU A 216 -13.78 -1.01 -1.69
N ILE A 217 -14.20 -1.13 -2.96
CA ILE A 217 -14.79 -2.36 -3.49
C ILE A 217 -13.80 -3.52 -3.37
N GLY A 218 -12.56 -3.35 -3.82
CA GLY A 218 -11.55 -4.41 -3.76
C GLY A 218 -11.14 -4.83 -2.33
N HIS A 219 -11.29 -3.96 -1.34
CA HIS A 219 -11.09 -4.32 0.08
C HIS A 219 -12.34 -4.95 0.73
N GLY A 220 -13.51 -4.77 0.12
CA GLY A 220 -14.79 -5.32 0.61
C GLY A 220 -15.14 -6.69 0.02
N ASN A 221 -14.54 -7.04 -1.11
CA ASN A 221 -14.57 -8.39 -1.70
C ASN A 221 -13.68 -9.34 -0.90
#